data_AF-A0A7V0NVK2-F1
#
_entry.id   AF-A0A7V0NVK2-F1
#
_cell.length_a   1.000
_cell.length_b   1.000
_cell.length_c   1.000
_cell.angle_alpha   90.00
_cell.angle_beta   90.00
_cell.angle_gamma   90.00
#
_symmetry.space_group_name_H-M   'P 1'
#
loop_
_entity.id
_entity.type
_entity.pdbx_description
1 polymer ?
#
loop_
_entity_poly.entity_id
_entity_poly.type
_entity_poly.pdbx_seq_one_letter_code
_entity_poly.pdbx_strand_id
1 'polypeptide(L)'
;MKLLRVLVATSLVLAACGGSGATDEPASTYPTGTVREWLVAVSTRDVARLVNIVDQDSLVIVIAIENQIPADDVERMLVQGLAAETIADYWVSFAGAYGTYTGLALDSVTVRGFEQFAVEDIVFARVEVGDDQDPGVVFTRSYDGIWKVDLVATLGDALFPVIEDFVRGIPNGDETSQLRAELREAILPALLAIDSQKPESERRATAIARLGALLTP
;
A
#
# COMPACT_ATOMS: atom_id res chain seq x y z
N MET A 1 -0.29 39.44 -32.54
CA MET A 1 1.19 39.37 -32.39
C MET A 1 1.47 39.35 -30.89
N LYS A 2 1.97 38.26 -30.30
CA LYS A 2 3.34 37.69 -30.34
C LYS A 2 4.28 38.28 -29.26
N LEU A 3 4.52 37.47 -28.19
CA LEU A 3 5.81 37.35 -27.44
C LEU A 3 6.25 38.61 -26.63
N LEU A 4 7.19 38.65 -25.67
CA LEU A 4 7.95 37.72 -24.77
C LEU A 4 8.54 38.60 -23.61
N ARG A 5 8.99 38.19 -22.41
CA ARG A 5 9.21 36.91 -21.69
C ARG A 5 8.83 37.10 -20.21
N VAL A 6 8.51 36.01 -19.49
CA VAL A 6 9.25 35.59 -18.27
C VAL A 6 9.56 34.09 -18.43
N LEU A 7 10.67 33.63 -17.84
CA LEU A 7 11.20 32.26 -17.93
C LEU A 7 11.79 31.90 -16.54
N VAL A 8 12.27 30.66 -16.33
CA VAL A 8 12.73 30.03 -15.05
C VAL A 8 11.57 29.31 -14.33
N ALA A 9 11.63 28.02 -13.96
CA ALA A 9 12.69 27.01 -14.12
C ALA A 9 12.16 25.60 -14.50
N THR A 10 12.88 24.96 -15.42
CA THR A 10 13.42 23.59 -15.33
C THR A 10 12.61 22.50 -14.60
N SER A 11 11.76 21.83 -15.37
CA SER A 11 11.57 20.37 -15.41
C SER A 11 12.25 19.50 -14.33
N LEU A 12 11.42 18.84 -13.50
CA LEU A 12 11.76 17.61 -12.77
C LEU A 12 10.99 16.43 -13.40
N VAL A 13 11.42 16.00 -14.59
CA VAL A 13 10.98 14.73 -15.17
C VAL A 13 11.93 13.65 -14.68
N LEU A 14 11.60 13.05 -13.53
CA LEU A 14 12.26 11.84 -13.06
C LEU A 14 11.78 10.65 -13.90
N ALA A 15 12.37 10.50 -15.08
CA ALA A 15 12.39 9.24 -15.81
C ALA A 15 13.29 8.25 -15.03
N ALA A 16 12.74 7.70 -13.94
CA ALA A 16 13.42 6.76 -13.06
C ALA A 16 13.60 5.41 -13.75
N CYS A 17 14.67 5.27 -14.54
CA CYS A 17 15.14 3.95 -14.99
C CYS A 17 15.33 3.04 -13.76
N GLY A 18 14.82 1.81 -13.83
CA GLY A 18 14.71 0.90 -12.69
C GLY A 18 16.01 0.75 -11.89
N GLY A 19 15.90 0.93 -10.56
CA GLY A 19 17.04 0.93 -9.64
C GLY A 19 17.56 -0.47 -9.35
N SER A 20 18.41 -1.01 -10.23
CA SER A 20 19.14 -2.25 -10.00
C SER A 20 20.48 -1.98 -9.30
N GLY A 21 20.43 -1.78 -7.97
CA GLY A 21 21.62 -1.53 -7.16
C GLY A 21 21.50 -2.11 -5.76
N ALA A 22 22.41 -3.03 -5.41
CA ALA A 22 22.63 -3.50 -4.04
C ALA A 22 23.37 -2.42 -3.20
N THR A 23 22.84 -1.21 -3.23
CA THR A 23 23.32 -0.04 -2.49
C THR A 23 22.62 0.04 -1.14
N ASP A 24 23.26 0.66 -0.16
CA ASP A 24 22.69 0.87 1.18
C ASP A 24 21.67 2.04 1.14
N GLU A 25 20.54 1.77 0.48
CA GLU A 25 19.49 2.75 0.20
C GLU A 25 18.65 3.03 1.47
N PRO A 26 18.60 4.28 1.97
CA PRO A 26 17.87 4.59 3.20
C PRO A 26 16.37 4.28 3.13
N ALA A 27 15.86 3.69 4.22
CA ALA A 27 14.43 3.52 4.45
C ALA A 27 13.67 4.85 4.31
N SER A 28 12.44 4.78 3.82
CA SER A 28 11.56 5.91 3.48
C SER A 28 12.10 6.90 2.44
N THR A 29 13.36 6.80 2.00
CA THR A 29 13.92 7.59 0.88
C THR A 29 13.85 6.83 -0.45
N TYR A 30 13.91 5.49 -0.38
CA TYR A 30 13.83 4.59 -1.54
C TYR A 30 12.78 3.49 -1.29
N PRO A 31 12.04 3.04 -2.33
CA PRO A 31 11.10 1.91 -2.21
C PRO A 31 11.74 0.64 -1.65
N THR A 32 12.87 0.22 -2.22
CA THR A 32 13.66 -0.94 -1.83
C THR A 32 14.22 -0.83 -0.41
N GLY A 33 14.72 0.34 -0.02
CA GLY A 33 15.14 0.61 1.35
C GLY A 33 13.99 0.45 2.35
N THR A 34 12.81 0.97 2.01
CA THR A 34 11.59 0.87 2.82
C THR A 34 11.11 -0.57 2.99
N VAL A 35 11.14 -1.38 1.92
CA VAL A 35 10.73 -2.78 1.96
C VAL A 35 11.74 -3.65 2.74
N ARG A 36 13.05 -3.44 2.58
CA ARG A 36 14.07 -4.10 3.44
C ARG A 36 13.82 -3.81 4.92
N GLU A 37 13.58 -2.54 5.25
CA GLU A 37 13.33 -2.12 6.62
C GLU A 37 12.03 -2.72 7.18
N TRP A 38 10.96 -2.79 6.37
CA TRP A 38 9.71 -3.43 6.78
C TRP A 38 9.90 -4.92 7.12
N LEU A 39 10.59 -5.67 6.26
CA LEU A 39 10.89 -7.09 6.49
C LEU A 39 11.68 -7.31 7.80
N VAL A 40 12.70 -6.48 8.07
CA VAL A 40 13.49 -6.51 9.31
C VAL A 40 12.65 -6.11 10.52
N ALA A 41 11.86 -5.03 10.42
CA ALA A 41 11.05 -4.52 11.52
C ALA A 41 9.91 -5.48 11.91
N VAL A 42 9.29 -6.19 10.95
CA VAL A 42 8.32 -7.27 11.25
C VAL A 42 9.02 -8.45 11.93
N SER A 43 10.16 -8.93 11.42
CA SER A 43 10.89 -10.06 12.00
C SER A 43 11.36 -9.78 13.44
N THR A 44 11.87 -8.57 13.68
CA THR A 44 12.31 -8.09 15.01
C THR A 44 11.19 -7.56 15.92
N ARG A 45 9.96 -7.42 15.39
CA ARG A 45 8.77 -6.87 16.06
C ARG A 45 8.93 -5.42 16.53
N ASP A 46 9.66 -4.60 15.77
CA ASP A 46 9.83 -3.16 16.05
C ASP A 46 8.59 -2.36 15.61
N VAL A 47 7.57 -2.39 16.47
CA VAL A 47 6.30 -1.67 16.28
C VAL A 47 6.51 -0.17 16.07
N ALA A 48 7.49 0.43 16.78
CA ALA A 48 7.77 1.86 16.66
C ALA A 48 8.29 2.22 15.26
N ARG A 49 9.07 1.33 14.64
CA ARG A 49 9.55 1.51 13.27
C ARG A 49 8.46 1.18 12.23
N LEU A 50 7.64 0.15 12.48
CA LEU A 50 6.53 -0.25 11.62
C LEU A 50 5.49 0.86 11.42
N VAL A 51 5.17 1.64 12.46
CA VAL A 51 4.28 2.82 12.37
C VAL A 51 4.79 3.89 11.38
N ASN A 52 6.10 3.98 11.15
CA ASN A 52 6.71 4.99 10.30
C ASN A 52 6.87 4.54 8.83
N ILE A 53 7.13 3.25 8.60
CA ILE A 53 7.45 2.68 7.28
C ILE A 53 6.27 1.98 6.58
N VAL A 54 5.16 1.76 7.28
CA VAL A 54 3.91 1.22 6.72
C VAL A 54 2.88 2.34 6.61
N ASP A 55 2.11 2.35 5.52
CA ASP A 55 0.97 3.24 5.36
C ASP A 55 -0.15 2.82 6.33
N GLN A 56 -0.47 3.69 7.30
CA GLN A 56 -1.31 3.33 8.44
C GLN A 56 -2.77 3.15 8.05
N ASP A 57 -3.26 3.91 7.06
CA ASP A 57 -4.63 3.79 6.57
C ASP A 57 -4.80 2.44 5.86
N SER A 58 -3.79 2.05 5.06
CA SER A 58 -3.73 0.72 4.44
C SER A 58 -3.70 -0.41 5.48
N LEU A 59 -3.04 -0.22 6.63
CA LEU A 59 -2.97 -1.17 7.73
C LEU A 59 -4.30 -1.26 8.50
N VAL A 60 -4.96 -0.14 8.78
CA VAL A 60 -6.30 -0.09 9.36
C VAL A 60 -7.29 -0.88 8.49
N ILE A 61 -7.25 -0.66 7.17
CA ILE A 61 -8.15 -1.31 6.21
C ILE A 61 -7.92 -2.81 6.14
N VAL A 62 -6.67 -3.27 6.08
CA VAL A 62 -6.36 -4.71 6.09
C VAL A 62 -6.80 -5.36 7.41
N ILE A 63 -6.49 -4.76 8.56
CA ILE A 63 -6.94 -5.25 9.88
C ILE A 63 -8.48 -5.31 9.94
N ALA A 64 -9.16 -4.26 9.45
CA ALA A 64 -10.61 -4.17 9.44
C ALA A 64 -11.27 -5.30 8.63
N ILE A 65 -10.72 -5.60 7.46
CA ILE A 65 -11.22 -6.62 6.54
C ILE A 65 -10.95 -8.03 7.08
N GLU A 66 -9.72 -8.30 7.55
CA GLU A 66 -9.34 -9.62 8.08
C GLU A 66 -10.10 -9.99 9.37
N ASN A 67 -10.42 -8.99 10.21
CA ASN A 67 -11.07 -9.19 11.51
C ASN A 67 -12.57 -8.82 11.52
N GLN A 68 -13.15 -8.46 10.37
CA GLN A 68 -14.56 -8.10 10.20
C GLN A 68 -15.04 -6.97 11.15
N ILE A 69 -14.22 -5.93 11.27
CA ILE A 69 -14.46 -4.80 12.19
C ILE A 69 -15.65 -3.93 11.70
N PRO A 70 -16.59 -3.52 12.58
CA PRO A 70 -17.71 -2.65 12.20
C PRO A 70 -17.28 -1.30 11.64
N ALA A 71 -18.02 -0.77 10.67
CA ALA A 71 -17.72 0.49 9.97
C ALA A 71 -17.44 1.67 10.94
N ASP A 72 -18.29 1.84 11.95
CA ASP A 72 -18.22 2.87 13.01
C ASP A 72 -16.94 2.78 13.86
N ASP A 73 -16.32 1.61 13.93
CA ASP A 73 -15.02 1.38 14.59
C ASP A 73 -13.87 1.63 13.61
N VAL A 74 -14.02 1.28 12.32
CA VAL A 74 -13.00 1.52 11.27
C VAL A 74 -12.78 3.02 11.03
N GLU A 75 -13.84 3.83 10.91
CA GLU A 75 -13.72 5.29 10.78
C GLU A 75 -12.96 5.89 11.98
N ARG A 76 -13.24 5.36 13.18
CA ARG A 76 -12.52 5.77 14.39
C ARG A 76 -11.05 5.36 14.36
N MET A 77 -10.72 4.19 13.82
CA MET A 77 -9.34 3.70 13.67
C MET A 77 -8.55 4.47 12.60
N LEU A 78 -9.20 4.96 11.54
CA LEU A 78 -8.60 5.86 10.55
C LEU A 78 -8.32 7.23 11.18
N VAL A 79 -9.32 7.84 11.82
CA VAL A 79 -9.20 9.20 12.41
C VAL A 79 -8.30 9.25 13.66
N GLN A 80 -8.25 8.20 14.47
CA GLN A 80 -7.50 8.19 15.75
C GLN A 80 -6.21 7.36 15.70
N GLY A 81 -6.00 6.58 14.63
CA GLY A 81 -4.92 5.61 14.52
C GLY A 81 -5.16 4.32 15.31
N LEU A 82 -4.28 3.34 15.11
CA LEU A 82 -4.31 2.06 15.79
C LEU A 82 -3.63 2.12 17.16
N ALA A 83 -4.17 1.38 18.13
CA ALA A 83 -3.48 1.14 19.39
C ALA A 83 -2.20 0.32 19.14
N ALA A 84 -1.08 0.69 19.78
CA ALA A 84 0.22 0.03 19.57
C ALA A 84 0.20 -1.48 19.87
N GLU A 85 -0.68 -1.92 20.77
CA GLU A 85 -0.94 -3.34 21.09
C GLU A 85 -1.58 -4.06 19.90
N THR A 86 -2.61 -3.47 19.26
CA THR A 86 -3.23 -4.00 18.04
C THR A 86 -2.23 -4.10 16.88
N ILE A 87 -1.34 -3.11 16.74
CA ILE A 87 -0.26 -3.15 15.75
C ILE A 87 0.72 -4.30 16.07
N ALA A 88 1.10 -4.46 17.34
CA ALA A 88 2.00 -5.54 17.77
C ALA A 88 1.42 -6.93 17.47
N ASP A 89 0.17 -7.17 17.87
CA ASP A 89 -0.49 -8.47 17.70
C ASP A 89 -0.70 -8.82 16.22
N TYR A 90 -1.05 -7.84 15.38
CA TYR A 90 -1.13 -8.02 13.93
C TYR A 90 0.21 -8.49 13.34
N TRP A 91 1.32 -7.80 13.63
CA TRP A 91 2.63 -8.18 13.09
C TRP A 91 3.18 -9.48 13.65
N VAL A 92 2.85 -9.83 14.91
CA VAL A 92 3.14 -11.17 15.48
C VAL A 92 2.39 -12.26 14.72
N SER A 93 1.11 -12.04 14.41
CA SER A 93 0.29 -12.96 13.60
C SER A 93 0.86 -13.11 12.18
N PHE A 94 1.11 -11.99 11.50
CA PHE A 94 1.66 -11.95 10.14
C PHE A 94 3.01 -12.69 10.03
N ALA A 95 3.95 -12.42 10.96
CA ALA A 95 5.25 -13.09 10.99
C ALA A 95 5.13 -14.61 11.23
N GLY A 96 4.24 -15.01 12.13
CA GLY A 96 3.95 -16.42 12.41
C GLY A 96 3.31 -17.14 11.21
N ALA A 97 2.38 -16.49 10.52
CA ALA A 97 1.76 -17.01 9.31
C ALA A 97 2.78 -17.15 8.17
N TYR A 98 3.55 -16.11 7.88
CA TYR A 98 4.58 -16.13 6.82
C TYR A 98 5.58 -17.27 7.00
N GLY A 99 6.16 -17.41 8.19
CA GLY A 99 7.11 -18.48 8.49
C GLY A 99 6.48 -19.88 8.45
N THR A 100 5.18 -19.99 8.70
CA THR A 100 4.43 -21.25 8.60
C THR A 100 4.16 -21.66 7.14
N TYR A 101 3.87 -20.69 6.26
CA TYR A 101 3.54 -20.97 4.85
C TYR A 101 4.79 -21.13 3.96
N THR A 102 5.85 -20.36 4.21
CA THR A 102 7.07 -20.36 3.37
C THR A 102 8.21 -21.20 3.94
N GLY A 103 8.24 -21.43 5.26
CA GLY A 103 9.40 -22.00 5.95
C GLY A 103 10.59 -21.03 6.08
N LEU A 104 10.44 -19.76 5.69
CA LEU A 104 11.48 -18.73 5.71
C LEU A 104 11.24 -17.67 6.79
N ALA A 105 12.31 -16.99 7.21
CA ALA A 105 12.22 -15.79 8.04
C ALA A 105 12.04 -14.55 7.15
N LEU A 106 11.23 -13.56 7.58
CA LEU A 106 10.95 -12.37 6.76
C LEU A 106 12.22 -11.56 6.43
N ASP A 107 13.16 -11.47 7.36
CA ASP A 107 14.46 -10.82 7.17
C ASP A 107 15.45 -11.62 6.29
N SER A 108 15.10 -12.85 5.88
CA SER A 108 15.83 -13.61 4.86
C SER A 108 15.35 -13.38 3.43
N VAL A 109 14.26 -12.62 3.24
CA VAL A 109 13.69 -12.32 1.93
C VAL A 109 14.56 -11.31 1.19
N THR A 110 15.12 -11.74 0.05
CA THR A 110 15.90 -10.85 -0.84
C THR A 110 15.01 -9.76 -1.43
N VAL A 111 15.54 -8.54 -1.56
CA VAL A 111 14.88 -7.39 -2.21
C VAL A 111 15.72 -6.99 -3.43
N ARG A 112 15.18 -7.20 -4.65
CA ARG A 112 15.96 -7.19 -5.91
C ARG A 112 16.05 -5.82 -6.60
N GLY A 113 15.01 -5.01 -6.53
CA GLY A 113 14.89 -3.74 -7.26
C GLY A 113 13.47 -3.19 -7.26
N PHE A 114 13.24 -2.06 -7.93
CA PHE A 114 11.92 -1.45 -8.04
C PHE A 114 11.65 -0.80 -9.42
N GLU A 115 10.37 -0.70 -9.76
CA GLU A 115 9.82 0.16 -10.82
C GLU A 115 8.94 1.24 -10.19
N GLN A 116 9.16 2.51 -10.51
CA GLN A 116 8.30 3.64 -10.09
C GLN A 116 7.32 4.00 -11.20
N PHE A 117 6.07 4.25 -10.83
CA PHE A 117 5.00 4.64 -11.74
C PHE A 117 3.99 5.54 -11.01
N ALA A 118 3.14 6.24 -11.75
CA ALA A 118 2.09 7.09 -11.20
C ALA A 118 0.70 6.54 -11.53
N VAL A 119 -0.23 6.66 -10.59
CA VAL A 119 -1.65 6.37 -10.74
C VAL A 119 -2.41 7.59 -10.25
N GLU A 120 -3.19 8.18 -11.15
CA GLU A 120 -3.73 9.53 -10.95
C GLU A 120 -2.58 10.49 -10.61
N ASP A 121 -2.62 11.22 -9.49
CA ASP A 121 -1.52 12.08 -9.02
C ASP A 121 -0.63 11.40 -7.94
N ILE A 122 -0.87 10.13 -7.61
CA ILE A 122 -0.14 9.39 -6.56
C ILE A 122 0.99 8.56 -7.17
N VAL A 123 2.20 8.69 -6.62
CA VAL A 123 3.37 7.93 -7.08
C VAL A 123 3.52 6.64 -6.26
N PHE A 124 3.56 5.51 -6.96
CA PHE A 124 3.78 4.18 -6.43
C PHE A 124 5.13 3.62 -6.88
N ALA A 125 5.59 2.57 -6.20
CA ALA A 125 6.62 1.71 -6.72
C ALA A 125 6.33 0.24 -6.45
N ARG A 126 6.48 -0.58 -7.50
CA ARG A 126 6.46 -2.03 -7.45
C ARG A 126 7.87 -2.50 -7.09
N VAL A 127 8.03 -3.06 -5.90
CA VAL A 127 9.30 -3.60 -5.39
C VAL A 127 9.29 -5.12 -5.56
N GLU A 128 10.36 -5.67 -6.14
CA GLU A 128 10.51 -7.11 -6.29
C GLU A 128 11.23 -7.74 -5.09
N VAL A 129 10.65 -8.82 -4.58
CA VAL A 129 11.15 -9.55 -3.42
C VAL A 129 11.20 -11.05 -3.68
N GLY A 130 11.88 -11.82 -2.83
CA GLY A 130 12.09 -13.25 -3.03
C GLY A 130 13.18 -13.54 -4.08
N ASP A 131 13.07 -14.66 -4.77
CA ASP A 131 14.06 -15.09 -5.76
C ASP A 131 13.44 -15.44 -7.13
N ASP A 132 14.22 -16.07 -8.01
CA ASP A 132 13.81 -16.37 -9.39
C ASP A 132 12.96 -17.67 -9.48
N GLN A 133 12.71 -18.35 -8.37
CA GLN A 133 11.84 -19.53 -8.25
C GLN A 133 10.56 -19.21 -7.46
N ASP A 134 10.65 -18.36 -6.44
CA ASP A 134 9.51 -17.80 -5.69
C ASP A 134 9.54 -16.25 -5.69
N PRO A 135 9.12 -15.60 -6.79
CA PRO A 135 9.15 -14.14 -6.93
C PRO A 135 7.92 -13.47 -6.31
N GLY A 136 8.13 -12.75 -5.21
CA GLY A 136 7.14 -11.89 -4.57
C GLY A 136 7.14 -10.45 -5.08
N VAL A 137 6.08 -9.72 -4.72
CA VAL A 137 5.94 -8.27 -5.00
C VAL A 137 5.45 -7.57 -3.74
N VAL A 138 6.06 -6.43 -3.42
CA VAL A 138 5.58 -5.49 -2.40
C VAL A 138 5.35 -4.14 -3.06
N PHE A 139 4.23 -3.49 -2.76
CA PHE A 139 3.95 -2.14 -3.25
C PHE A 139 4.27 -1.10 -2.18
N THR A 140 4.82 0.02 -2.63
CA THR A 140 5.06 1.20 -1.79
C THR A 140 4.38 2.42 -2.41
N ARG A 141 3.90 3.32 -1.56
CA ARG A 141 3.28 4.60 -1.91
C ARG A 141 4.18 5.75 -1.43
N SER A 142 4.29 6.81 -2.22
CA SER A 142 5.08 8.00 -1.88
C SER A 142 4.20 9.13 -1.34
N TYR A 143 4.58 9.67 -0.19
CA TYR A 143 3.98 10.85 0.43
C TYR A 143 5.04 11.97 0.47
N ASP A 144 4.98 12.93 -0.45
CA ASP A 144 5.98 14.00 -0.62
C ASP A 144 7.44 13.51 -0.70
N GLY A 145 7.66 12.31 -1.26
CA GLY A 145 8.96 11.64 -1.36
C GLY A 145 9.30 10.71 -0.19
N ILE A 146 8.46 10.65 0.84
CA ILE A 146 8.53 9.67 1.94
C ILE A 146 7.83 8.39 1.49
N TRP A 147 8.60 7.32 1.28
CA TRP A 147 8.08 6.01 0.90
C TRP A 147 7.57 5.22 2.11
N LYS A 148 6.40 4.59 1.94
CA LYS A 148 5.79 3.64 2.88
C LYS A 148 5.31 2.40 2.15
N VAL A 149 5.30 1.24 2.82
CA VAL A 149 4.64 0.02 2.32
C VAL A 149 3.13 0.21 2.35
N ASP A 150 2.48 0.01 1.22
CA ASP A 150 1.02 0.06 1.08
C ASP A 150 0.49 -1.37 1.10
N LEU A 151 -0.24 -1.73 2.15
CA LEU A 151 -0.74 -3.10 2.36
C LEU A 151 -1.99 -3.39 1.52
N VAL A 152 -2.78 -2.39 1.14
CA VAL A 152 -3.92 -2.60 0.22
C VAL A 152 -3.40 -2.85 -1.19
N ALA A 153 -2.33 -2.17 -1.62
CA ALA A 153 -1.66 -2.46 -2.89
C ALA A 153 -0.87 -3.78 -2.83
N THR A 154 -0.24 -4.13 -1.70
CA THR A 154 0.53 -5.37 -1.55
C THR A 154 -0.32 -6.63 -1.45
N LEU A 155 -1.45 -6.58 -0.73
CA LEU A 155 -2.32 -7.72 -0.46
C LEU A 155 -3.62 -7.72 -1.30
N GLY A 156 -3.90 -6.62 -2.02
CA GLY A 156 -5.16 -6.41 -2.73
C GLY A 156 -5.52 -7.46 -3.77
N ASP A 157 -4.53 -8.11 -4.41
CA ASP A 157 -4.77 -9.27 -5.29
C ASP A 157 -5.54 -10.41 -4.60
N ALA A 158 -5.21 -10.68 -3.33
CA ALA A 158 -5.83 -11.72 -2.52
C ALA A 158 -7.08 -11.21 -1.78
N LEU A 159 -7.03 -9.97 -1.28
CA LEU A 159 -8.10 -9.36 -0.48
C LEU A 159 -9.27 -8.82 -1.32
N PHE A 160 -9.14 -8.67 -2.65
CA PHE A 160 -10.13 -8.04 -3.53
C PHE A 160 -11.59 -8.44 -3.25
N PRO A 161 -11.97 -9.73 -3.14
CA PRO A 161 -13.35 -10.11 -2.92
C PRO A 161 -13.89 -9.62 -1.57
N VAL A 162 -13.02 -9.62 -0.55
CA VAL A 162 -13.36 -9.24 0.84
C VAL A 162 -13.37 -7.72 1.00
N ILE A 163 -12.51 -7.00 0.28
CA ILE A 163 -12.57 -5.53 0.14
C ILE A 163 -13.94 -5.11 -0.38
N GLU A 164 -14.45 -5.76 -1.43
CA GLU A 164 -15.74 -5.38 -2.00
C GLU A 164 -16.91 -5.71 -1.07
N ASP A 165 -16.94 -6.89 -0.45
CA ASP A 165 -18.02 -7.25 0.47
C ASP A 165 -17.99 -6.43 1.78
N PHE A 166 -16.82 -6.01 2.26
CA PHE A 166 -16.69 -5.03 3.35
C PHE A 166 -17.31 -3.68 2.96
N VAL A 167 -16.94 -3.11 1.81
CA VAL A 167 -17.46 -1.81 1.33
C VAL A 167 -18.97 -1.85 1.05
N ARG A 168 -19.51 -3.00 0.62
CA ARG A 168 -20.96 -3.24 0.49
C ARG A 168 -21.69 -3.31 1.84
N GLY A 169 -21.00 -3.69 2.90
CA GLY A 169 -21.55 -3.79 4.26
C GLY A 169 -21.75 -2.43 4.95
N ILE A 170 -21.04 -1.39 4.50
CA ILE A 170 -21.18 -0.03 5.04
C ILE A 170 -22.60 0.51 4.71
N PRO A 171 -23.36 1.06 5.69
CA PRO A 171 -24.66 1.70 5.45
C PRO A 171 -24.59 2.88 4.47
N ASN A 172 -25.66 3.19 3.75
CA ASN A 172 -25.71 4.39 2.89
C ASN A 172 -26.33 5.58 3.65
N GLY A 173 -25.66 6.73 3.64
CA GLY A 173 -26.16 7.99 4.19
C GLY A 173 -25.03 8.87 4.75
N ASP A 174 -25.36 10.14 4.99
CA ASP A 174 -24.46 11.23 5.37
C ASP A 174 -23.50 10.88 6.54
N GLU A 175 -23.98 10.06 7.49
CA GLU A 175 -23.23 9.56 8.66
C GLU A 175 -22.04 8.65 8.29
N THR A 176 -21.97 8.16 7.05
CA THR A 176 -20.89 7.29 6.52
C THR A 176 -20.11 7.92 5.38
N SER A 177 -20.50 9.12 4.92
CA SER A 177 -19.91 9.76 3.74
C SER A 177 -18.45 10.16 3.95
N GLN A 178 -18.02 10.38 5.20
CA GLN A 178 -16.60 10.56 5.56
C GLN A 178 -15.81 9.25 5.40
N LEU A 179 -16.18 8.17 6.12
CA LEU A 179 -15.60 6.84 5.94
C LEU A 179 -15.54 6.40 4.46
N ARG A 180 -16.59 6.67 3.66
CA ARG A 180 -16.57 6.37 2.20
C ARG A 180 -15.50 7.15 1.45
N ALA A 181 -15.25 8.42 1.80
CA ALA A 181 -14.20 9.22 1.20
C ALA A 181 -12.79 8.73 1.62
N GLU A 182 -12.57 8.46 2.91
CA GLU A 182 -11.29 7.96 3.42
C GLU A 182 -10.93 6.60 2.78
N LEU A 183 -11.89 5.67 2.74
CA LEU A 183 -11.73 4.39 2.04
C LEU A 183 -11.55 4.55 0.53
N ARG A 184 -12.12 5.60 -0.10
CA ARG A 184 -11.91 5.90 -1.52
C ARG A 184 -10.45 6.24 -1.81
N GLU A 185 -9.89 7.17 -1.04
CA GLU A 185 -8.53 7.70 -1.20
C GLU A 185 -7.45 6.66 -0.83
N ALA A 186 -7.73 5.80 0.14
CA ALA A 186 -6.87 4.67 0.47
C ALA A 186 -6.96 3.54 -0.59
N ILE A 187 -8.16 3.06 -0.93
CA ILE A 187 -8.33 1.80 -1.67
C ILE A 187 -8.23 1.95 -3.19
N LEU A 188 -8.86 2.96 -3.81
CA LEU A 188 -8.92 3.01 -5.28
C LEU A 188 -7.54 3.19 -5.93
N PRO A 189 -6.66 4.10 -5.48
CA PRO A 189 -5.32 4.25 -6.06
C PRO A 189 -4.48 2.99 -5.90
N ALA A 190 -4.59 2.30 -4.75
CA ALA A 190 -3.92 1.02 -4.49
C ALA A 190 -4.36 -0.07 -5.48
N LEU A 191 -5.66 -0.27 -5.67
CA LEU A 191 -6.15 -1.32 -6.59
C LEU A 191 -5.87 -0.98 -8.07
N LEU A 192 -5.91 0.30 -8.44
CA LEU A 192 -5.49 0.77 -9.76
C LEU A 192 -3.98 0.59 -9.98
N ALA A 193 -3.15 0.74 -8.94
CA ALA A 193 -1.72 0.46 -8.99
C ALA A 193 -1.44 -1.01 -9.29
N ILE A 194 -2.18 -1.95 -8.67
CA ILE A 194 -2.09 -3.37 -8.99
C ILE A 194 -2.52 -3.62 -10.45
N ASP A 195 -3.68 -3.12 -10.88
CA ASP A 195 -4.19 -3.32 -12.26
C ASP A 195 -3.24 -2.76 -13.33
N SER A 196 -2.60 -1.62 -13.08
CA SER A 196 -1.61 -1.02 -13.99
C SER A 196 -0.35 -1.87 -14.20
N GLN A 197 0.05 -2.64 -13.18
CA GLN A 197 1.24 -3.50 -13.19
C GLN A 197 0.92 -4.97 -13.50
N LYS A 198 -0.34 -5.39 -13.31
CA LYS A 198 -0.91 -6.69 -13.70
C LYS A 198 -2.29 -6.49 -14.37
N PRO A 199 -2.35 -6.17 -15.68
CA PRO A 199 -3.61 -6.04 -16.41
C PRO A 199 -4.27 -7.41 -16.67
N GLU A 200 -4.85 -8.02 -15.63
CA GLU A 200 -5.30 -9.42 -15.70
C GLU A 200 -6.56 -9.64 -16.54
N SER A 201 -7.52 -8.72 -16.50
CA SER A 201 -8.69 -8.71 -17.41
C SER A 201 -9.57 -7.47 -17.23
N GLU A 202 -10.43 -7.20 -18.22
CA GLU A 202 -11.54 -6.24 -18.12
C GLU A 202 -12.41 -6.42 -16.85
N ARG A 203 -12.47 -7.63 -16.28
CA ARG A 203 -13.23 -7.91 -15.05
C ARG A 203 -12.66 -7.18 -13.83
N ARG A 204 -11.34 -7.05 -13.76
CA ARG A 204 -10.62 -6.37 -12.66
C ARG A 204 -10.92 -4.87 -12.70
N ALA A 205 -10.64 -4.22 -13.82
CA ALA A 205 -11.04 -2.83 -14.08
C ALA A 205 -12.55 -2.58 -13.85
N THR A 206 -13.44 -3.47 -14.31
CA THR A 206 -14.89 -3.38 -14.06
C THR A 206 -15.24 -3.46 -12.57
N ALA A 207 -14.55 -4.31 -11.81
CA ALA A 207 -14.79 -4.45 -10.37
C ALA A 207 -14.22 -3.26 -9.58
N ILE A 208 -13.07 -2.73 -9.96
CA ILE A 208 -12.51 -1.48 -9.39
C ILE A 208 -13.45 -0.31 -9.65
N ALA A 209 -13.97 -0.17 -10.88
CA ALA A 209 -14.95 0.87 -11.22
C ALA A 209 -16.26 0.72 -10.42
N ARG A 210 -16.72 -0.53 -10.18
CA ARG A 210 -17.88 -0.82 -9.32
C ARG A 210 -17.61 -0.46 -7.84
N LEU A 211 -16.43 -0.79 -7.32
CA LEU A 211 -16.01 -0.39 -5.97
C LEU A 211 -15.95 1.14 -5.85
N GLY A 212 -15.42 1.82 -6.86
CA GLY A 212 -15.37 3.29 -6.92
C GLY A 212 -16.73 3.96 -7.06
N ALA A 213 -17.78 3.24 -7.49
CA ALA A 213 -19.16 3.70 -7.40
C ALA A 213 -19.71 3.54 -5.98
N LEU A 214 -19.41 2.43 -5.29
CA LEU A 214 -19.80 2.20 -3.88
C LEU A 214 -19.07 3.15 -2.90
N LEU A 215 -17.83 3.54 -3.21
CA LEU A 215 -17.04 4.54 -2.48
C LEU A 215 -17.29 5.97 -3.00
N THR A 216 -18.50 6.26 -3.47
CA THR A 216 -18.96 7.63 -3.68
C THR A 216 -19.67 8.09 -2.40
N PRO A 217 -19.32 9.25 -1.82
CA PRO A 217 -19.96 9.79 -0.62
C PRO A 217 -21.46 10.08 -0.76
#